data_AF-A0A7R9DWZ0-F1
#
_entry.id   AF-A0A7R9DWZ0-F1
#
_cell.length_a   1.000
_cell.length_b   1.000
_cell.length_c   1.000
_cell.angle_alpha   90.00
_cell.angle_beta   90.00
_cell.angle_gamma   90.00
#
_symmetry.space_group_name_H-M   'P 1'
#
loop_
_entity.id
_entity.type
_entity.pdbx_description
1 polymer ?
#
loop_
_entity_poly.entity_id
_entity_poly.type
_entity_poly.pdbx_seq_one_letter_code
_entity_poly.pdbx_strand_id
1 'polypeptide(L)'
;GEYATGPQLASLVGEGILHLCSRLKIEAVATVDALSPPDFALNSVLGRADGRVYDHLQAAFFQNPGAFERPHWWKELVHKQTSKL
;
A
#
# COMPACT_ATOMS: atom_id res chain seq x y z
N GLY A 1 22.48 -20.76 29.16
CA GLY A 1 21.89 -20.01 28.05
C GLY A 1 22.90 -19.75 26.93
N GLU A 2 23.77 -20.70 26.61
CA GLU A 2 24.85 -20.57 25.61
C GLU A 2 24.68 -21.63 24.51
N TYR A 3 23.51 -21.63 23.86
CA TYR A 3 23.18 -22.64 22.83
C TYR A 3 23.91 -22.41 21.50
N ALA A 4 24.54 -21.25 21.32
CA ALA A 4 25.44 -20.97 20.22
C ALA A 4 26.44 -19.89 20.60
N THR A 5 27.59 -19.89 19.92
CA THR A 5 28.67 -18.91 20.06
C THR A 5 29.06 -18.38 18.68
N GLY A 6 29.55 -17.14 18.62
CA GLY A 6 29.97 -16.51 17.37
C GLY A 6 28.81 -16.07 16.44
N PRO A 7 29.13 -15.46 15.28
CA PRO A 7 28.14 -14.89 14.37
C PRO A 7 27.39 -15.93 13.51
N GLN A 8 27.83 -17.19 13.50
CA GLN A 8 27.34 -18.22 12.57
C GLN A 8 25.86 -18.53 12.77
N LEU A 9 25.38 -18.59 14.02
CA LEU A 9 23.96 -18.80 14.29
C LEU A 9 23.10 -17.69 13.66
N ALA A 10 23.52 -16.43 13.80
CA ALA A 10 22.78 -15.30 13.23
C ALA A 10 22.76 -15.36 11.70
N SER A 11 23.88 -15.73 11.06
CA SER A 11 23.94 -15.92 9.59
C SER A 11 22.98 -17.03 9.14
N LEU A 12 23.05 -18.20 9.78
CA LEU A 12 22.22 -19.35 9.44
C LEU A 12 20.73 -19.07 9.64
N VAL A 13 20.36 -18.37 10.71
CA VAL A 13 18.97 -17.94 10.93
C VAL A 13 18.53 -16.97 9.84
N GLY A 14 19.35 -15.98 9.51
CA GLY A 14 19.06 -15.01 8.44
C GLY A 14 18.87 -15.70 7.08
N GLU A 15 19.80 -16.57 6.70
CA GLU A 15 19.73 -17.36 5.47
C GLU A 15 18.51 -18.29 5.46
N GLY A 16 18.21 -18.93 6.59
CA GLY A 16 17.02 -19.76 6.76
C GLY A 16 15.73 -18.99 6.54
N ILE A 17 15.61 -17.78 7.11
CA ILE A 17 14.44 -16.90 6.90
C ILE A 17 14.30 -16.55 5.43
N LEU A 18 15.37 -16.10 4.77
CA LEU A 18 15.33 -15.73 3.35
C LEU A 18 14.99 -16.91 2.44
N HIS A 19 15.51 -18.10 2.74
CA HIS A 19 15.18 -19.32 2.03
C HIS A 19 13.69 -19.68 2.17
N LEU A 20 13.13 -19.58 3.39
CA LEU A 20 11.70 -19.79 3.61
C LEU A 20 10.84 -18.75 2.89
N CYS A 21 11.22 -17.47 2.91
CA CYS A 21 10.54 -16.41 2.16
C CYS A 21 10.55 -16.69 0.65
N SER A 22 11.69 -17.14 0.10
CA SER A 22 11.81 -17.52 -1.31
C SER A 22 10.85 -18.66 -1.68
N ARG A 23 10.75 -19.67 -0.82
CA ARG A 23 9.80 -20.79 -1.00
C ARG A 23 8.35 -20.35 -0.90
N LEU A 24 8.02 -19.48 0.05
CA LEU A 24 6.65 -18.99 0.27
C LEU A 24 6.18 -18.06 -0.86
N LYS A 25 7.10 -17.35 -1.53
CA LYS A 25 6.78 -16.34 -2.56
C LYS A 25 5.82 -16.83 -3.64
N ILE A 26 5.95 -18.07 -4.08
CA ILE A 26 5.13 -18.64 -5.18
C ILE A 26 3.66 -18.74 -4.76
N GLU A 27 3.41 -19.09 -3.49
CA GLU A 27 2.07 -19.32 -2.92
C GLU A 27 1.55 -18.10 -2.15
N ALA A 28 2.27 -16.97 -2.18
CA ALA A 28 1.98 -15.82 -1.32
C ALA A 28 0.56 -15.29 -1.53
N VAL A 29 0.11 -15.17 -2.79
CA VAL A 29 -1.23 -14.70 -3.14
C VAL A 29 -2.29 -15.69 -2.67
N ALA A 30 -2.16 -16.97 -3.04
CA ALA A 30 -3.12 -18.01 -2.65
C ALA A 30 -3.26 -18.16 -1.12
N THR A 31 -2.15 -18.01 -0.39
CA THR A 31 -2.14 -18.06 1.07
C THR A 31 -2.91 -16.88 1.67
N VAL A 32 -2.71 -15.68 1.13
CA VAL A 32 -3.43 -14.48 1.58
C VAL A 32 -4.90 -14.55 1.19
N ASP A 33 -5.23 -15.00 -0.01
CA ASP A 33 -6.60 -15.16 -0.49
C ASP A 33 -7.42 -16.12 0.37
N ALA A 34 -6.81 -17.21 0.84
CA ALA A 34 -7.45 -18.17 1.75
C ALA A 34 -7.83 -17.57 3.12
N LEU A 35 -7.14 -16.50 3.53
CA LEU A 35 -7.37 -15.79 4.80
C LEU A 35 -8.14 -14.49 4.63
N SER A 36 -8.26 -13.98 3.40
CA SER A 36 -8.81 -12.67 3.13
C SER A 36 -10.32 -12.64 3.43
N PRO A 37 -10.81 -11.63 4.19
CA PRO A 37 -12.23 -11.39 4.29
C PRO A 37 -12.78 -10.86 2.94
N PRO A 38 -14.10 -10.85 2.72
CA PRO A 38 -14.68 -10.23 1.53
C PRO A 38 -14.24 -8.77 1.35
N ASP A 39 -14.13 -8.31 0.10
CA ASP A 39 -13.59 -6.98 -0.25
C ASP A 39 -14.26 -5.81 0.50
N PHE A 40 -15.56 -5.90 0.80
CA PHE A 40 -16.27 -4.86 1.54
C PHE A 40 -15.80 -4.74 3.00
N ALA A 41 -15.38 -5.86 3.61
CA ALA A 41 -14.85 -5.90 4.95
C ALA A 41 -13.36 -5.51 4.97
N LEU A 42 -12.61 -5.89 3.94
CA LEU A 42 -11.22 -5.48 3.77
C LEU A 42 -11.10 -3.96 3.54
N ASN A 43 -12.07 -3.38 2.83
CA ASN A 43 -12.19 -1.94 2.56
C ASN A 43 -10.88 -1.31 2.06
N SER A 44 -10.18 -2.02 1.18
CA SER A 44 -8.88 -1.62 0.64
C SER A 44 -8.92 -1.58 -0.87
N VAL A 45 -8.54 -0.44 -1.45
CA VAL A 45 -8.36 -0.28 -2.89
C VAL A 45 -7.19 -1.12 -3.42
N LEU A 46 -6.11 -1.22 -2.63
CA LEU A 46 -4.90 -1.95 -3.02
C LEU A 46 -5.04 -3.47 -2.86
N GLY A 47 -5.85 -3.90 -1.89
CA GLY A 47 -6.06 -5.32 -1.56
C GLY A 47 -7.26 -5.97 -2.24
N ARG A 48 -7.85 -5.33 -3.25
CA ARG A 48 -9.07 -5.84 -3.88
C ARG A 48 -8.79 -7.12 -4.67
N ALA A 49 -9.65 -8.13 -4.50
CA ALA A 49 -9.43 -9.49 -5.02
C ALA A 49 -9.32 -9.60 -6.55
N ASP A 50 -9.86 -8.64 -7.31
CA ASP A 50 -9.81 -8.66 -8.79
C ASP A 50 -8.48 -8.16 -9.40
N GLY A 51 -7.55 -7.68 -8.57
CA GLY A 51 -6.23 -7.22 -8.99
C GLY A 51 -6.22 -5.92 -9.82
N ARG A 52 -7.36 -5.27 -10.05
CA ARG A 52 -7.46 -4.04 -10.88
C ARG A 52 -7.15 -2.77 -10.08
N VAL A 53 -5.99 -2.76 -9.45
CA VAL A 53 -5.60 -1.73 -8.46
C VAL A 53 -5.74 -0.31 -9.01
N TYR A 54 -5.28 -0.05 -10.23
CA TYR A 54 -5.30 1.30 -10.81
C TYR A 54 -6.71 1.79 -11.12
N ASP A 55 -7.58 0.92 -11.63
CA ASP A 55 -8.98 1.27 -11.91
C ASP A 55 -9.71 1.68 -10.63
N HIS A 56 -9.51 0.89 -9.56
CA HIS A 56 -10.13 1.17 -8.26
C HIS A 56 -9.55 2.41 -7.58
N LEU A 57 -8.25 2.66 -7.76
CA LEU A 57 -7.59 3.85 -7.23
C LEU A 57 -8.05 5.12 -7.94
N GLN A 58 -8.17 5.07 -9.27
CA GLN A 58 -8.77 6.14 -10.04
C GLN A 58 -10.23 6.39 -9.62
N ALA A 59 -11.02 5.31 -9.50
CA ALA A 59 -12.41 5.42 -9.05
C ALA A 59 -12.53 6.04 -7.66
N ALA A 60 -11.68 5.65 -6.72
CA ALA A 60 -11.64 6.20 -5.37
C ALA A 60 -11.30 7.70 -5.35
N PHE A 61 -10.37 8.14 -6.21
CA PHE A 61 -10.09 9.57 -6.35
C PHE A 61 -11.25 10.34 -6.97
N PHE A 62 -11.88 9.79 -8.02
CA PHE A 62 -12.93 10.49 -8.77
C PHE A 62 -14.25 10.59 -8.00
N GLN A 63 -14.51 9.63 -7.11
CA GLN A 63 -15.70 9.62 -6.25
C GLN A 63 -15.54 10.47 -4.99
N ASN A 64 -14.33 10.98 -4.72
CA ASN A 64 -14.08 11.81 -3.56
C ASN A 64 -14.80 13.18 -3.71
N PRO A 65 -15.55 13.65 -2.70
CA PRO A 65 -16.17 14.97 -2.76
C PRO A 65 -15.17 16.08 -3.10
N GLY A 66 -15.50 16.90 -4.10
CA GLY A 66 -14.64 17.99 -4.56
C GLY A 66 -13.43 17.57 -5.41
N ALA A 67 -13.35 16.30 -5.84
CA ALA A 67 -12.22 15.80 -6.65
C ALA A 67 -11.94 16.62 -7.93
N PHE A 68 -13.00 17.18 -8.53
CA PHE A 68 -12.91 18.01 -9.75
C PHE A 68 -13.17 19.50 -9.48
N GLU A 69 -13.26 19.89 -8.21
CA GLU A 69 -13.55 21.25 -7.81
C GLU A 69 -12.28 21.97 -7.37
N ARG A 70 -12.32 23.31 -7.42
CA ARG A 70 -11.26 24.09 -6.78
C ARG A 70 -11.42 23.97 -5.26
N PRO A 71 -10.34 23.75 -4.50
CA PRO A 71 -10.43 23.77 -3.05
C PRO A 71 -10.92 25.14 -2.58
N HIS A 72 -11.72 25.20 -1.52
CA HIS A 72 -12.34 26.44 -1.05
C HIS A 72 -11.35 27.59 -0.82
N TRP A 73 -10.11 27.26 -0.41
CA TRP A 73 -9.01 28.19 -0.17
C TRP A 73 -8.23 28.61 -1.41
N TRP A 74 -8.59 28.17 -2.63
CA TRP A 74 -7.77 28.41 -3.84
C TRP A 74 -7.48 29.90 -4.09
N LYS A 75 -8.40 30.79 -3.68
CA LYS A 75 -8.27 32.24 -3.83
C LYS A 75 -7.25 32.86 -2.88
N GLU A 76 -6.94 32.20 -1.77
CA GLU A 76 -5.95 32.68 -0.78
C GLU A 76 -4.52 32.57 -1.32
N LEU A 77 -4.28 31.63 -2.24
CA LEU A 77 -2.98 31.44 -2.89
C LEU A 77 -2.75 32.37 -4.09
N VAL A 78 -3.81 32.90 -4.69
CA VAL A 78 -3.68 33.80 -5.84
C VAL A 78 -3.43 35.21 -5.32
N HIS A 79 -2.20 35.70 -5.45
CA HIS A 79 -1.89 37.10 -5.22
C HIS A 79 -2.73 37.97 -6.16
N LYS A 80 -3.47 38.94 -5.62
CA LYS A 80 -4.10 39.98 -6.44
C LYS A 80 -2.99 40.77 -7.14
N GLN A 81 -2.81 40.54 -8.44
CA GLN A 81 -2.11 41.51 -9.28
C GLN A 81 -2.99 42.76 -9.36
N THR A 82 -2.75 43.72 -8.47
CA THR A 82 -3.26 45.07 -8.63
C THR A 82 -2.54 45.69 -9.83
N SER A 83 -3.18 45.64 -11.00
CA SER A 83 -2.76 46.42 -12.15
C SER A 83 -2.72 47.90 -11.73
N LYS A 84 -1.53 48.49 -11.75
CA LYS A 84 -1.35 49.94 -11.57
C LYS A 84 -1.62 50.62 -12.91
N LEU A 85 -2.89 50.83 -13.22
CA LEU A 85 -3.35 51.76 -14.25
C LEU A 85 -4.33 52.73 -13.61
#